data_AF-A0A0N4TEL4-F1
#
_entry.id   AF-A0A0N4TEL4-F1
#
_cell.length_a   1.000
_cell.length_b   1.000
_cell.length_c   1.000
_cell.angle_alpha   90.00
_cell.angle_beta   90.00
_cell.angle_gamma   90.00
#
_symmetry.space_group_name_H-M   'P 1'
#
loop_
_entity.id
_entity.type
_entity.pdbx_description
1 polymer ?
#
loop_
_entity_poly.entity_id
_entity_poly.type
_entity_poly.pdbx_seq_one_letter_code
_entity_poly.pdbx_strand_id
1 'polypeptide(L)'
;MNVFCDKVEHSLSRHRSTETLPSLTSAQIHLIRNIWRQVYITKGPTVIGSTLLHGIYFKSKKIKDQFFRCPFPQRFPNRDSFNKAHAKAVGEMLDKIVDNLENLESMSGYLFSIGVTHANVS
;
A
#
# COMPACT_ATOMS: atom_id res chain seq x y z
N MET A 1 14.36 2.34 26.32
CA MET A 1 13.91 2.41 24.91
C MET A 1 13.24 1.11 24.44
N ASN A 2 12.57 0.33 25.32
CA ASN A 2 12.03 -1.01 24.96
C ASN A 2 10.52 -1.22 25.23
N VAL A 3 9.80 -0.24 25.79
CA VAL A 3 8.39 -0.47 26.19
C VAL A 3 7.38 -0.24 25.04
N PHE A 4 7.81 0.41 23.95
CA PHE A 4 6.94 0.74 22.83
C PHE A 4 6.87 -0.37 21.78
N CYS A 5 7.92 -1.19 21.64
CA CYS A 5 7.96 -2.32 20.70
C CYS A 5 7.01 -3.44 21.13
N ASP A 6 7.03 -3.81 22.41
CA ASP A 6 6.21 -4.90 22.96
C ASP A 6 4.71 -4.61 22.91
N LYS A 7 4.30 -3.34 23.05
CA LYS A 7 2.89 -2.95 22.97
C LYS A 7 2.32 -3.00 21.55
N VAL A 8 3.16 -2.76 20.55
CA VAL A 8 2.76 -2.88 19.13
C VAL A 8 2.63 -4.35 18.75
N GLU A 9 3.56 -5.21 19.18
CA GLU A 9 3.46 -6.66 18.94
C GLU A 9 2.24 -7.28 19.64
N HIS A 10 1.96 -6.90 20.90
CA HIS A 10 0.80 -7.41 21.63
C HIS A 10 -0.54 -6.93 21.08
N SER A 11 -0.62 -5.72 20.52
CA SER A 11 -1.86 -5.21 19.90
C SER A 11 -2.13 -5.81 18.53
N LEU A 12 -1.09 -6.06 17.73
CA LEU A 12 -1.20 -6.79 16.45
C LEU A 12 -1.52 -8.27 16.67
N SER A 13 -0.98 -8.89 17.73
CA SER A 13 -1.32 -10.27 18.14
C SER A 13 -2.81 -10.42 18.48
N ARG A 14 -3.42 -9.42 19.14
CA ARG A 14 -4.83 -9.44 19.54
C ARG A 14 -5.83 -9.16 18.40
N HIS A 15 -5.34 -8.82 17.20
CA HIS A 15 -6.11 -8.73 15.97
C HIS A 15 -5.69 -9.79 14.93
N ARG A 16 -5.16 -10.92 15.39
CA ARG A 16 -5.14 -12.12 14.57
C ARG A 16 -6.55 -12.67 14.52
N SER A 17 -7.40 -12.10 13.65
CA SER A 17 -8.67 -12.71 13.28
C SER A 17 -8.36 -14.13 12.81
N THR A 18 -8.72 -15.11 13.63
CA THR A 18 -8.66 -16.55 13.34
C THR A 18 -9.73 -16.98 12.33
N GLU A 19 -10.08 -16.07 11.41
CA GLU A 19 -10.73 -16.44 10.18
C GLU A 19 -9.60 -16.58 9.17
N THR A 20 -9.17 -17.82 8.93
CA THR A 20 -8.37 -18.13 7.75
C THR A 20 -9.21 -17.69 6.55
N LEU A 21 -8.93 -16.48 6.04
CA LEU A 21 -9.43 -16.06 4.74
C LEU A 21 -9.15 -17.22 3.78
N PRO A 22 -10.17 -17.77 3.09
CA PRO A 22 -9.95 -18.88 2.18
C PRO A 22 -8.90 -18.43 1.16
N SER A 23 -7.83 -19.22 1.05
CA SER A 23 -6.78 -18.96 0.07
C SER A 23 -7.40 -18.95 -1.32
N LEU A 24 -6.97 -18.01 -2.16
CA LEU A 24 -7.39 -17.97 -3.55
C LEU A 24 -6.94 -19.26 -4.24
N THR A 25 -7.84 -19.88 -5.01
CA THR A 25 -7.47 -21.01 -5.86
C THR A 25 -6.50 -20.54 -6.95
N SER A 26 -5.69 -21.46 -7.49
CA SER A 26 -4.76 -21.14 -8.59
C SER A 26 -5.48 -20.51 -9.79
N ALA A 27 -6.69 -20.98 -10.12
CA ALA A 27 -7.50 -20.41 -11.19
C ALA A 27 -7.91 -18.95 -10.91
N GLN A 28 -8.30 -18.64 -9.68
CA GLN A 28 -8.63 -17.26 -9.28
C GLN A 28 -7.40 -16.35 -9.34
N ILE A 29 -6.24 -16.82 -8.87
CA ILE A 29 -4.99 -16.06 -8.94
C ILE A 29 -4.61 -15.77 -10.39
N HIS A 30 -4.67 -16.76 -11.27
CA HIS A 30 -4.41 -16.58 -12.69
C HIS A 30 -5.35 -15.54 -13.33
N LEU A 31 -6.64 -15.61 -13.02
CA LEU A 31 -7.62 -14.64 -13.51
C LEU A 31 -7.28 -13.22 -13.04
N ILE A 32 -6.98 -13.03 -11.76
CA ILE A 32 -6.62 -11.73 -11.17
C ILE A 32 -5.35 -11.18 -11.84
N ARG A 33 -4.29 -11.99 -11.94
CA ARG A 33 -3.03 -11.59 -12.58
C ARG A 33 -3.24 -11.21 -14.05
N ASN A 34 -4.04 -11.97 -14.79
CA ASN A 34 -4.28 -11.68 -16.21
C ASN A 34 -5.04 -10.35 -16.40
N ILE A 35 -6.12 -10.12 -15.64
CA ILE A 35 -6.88 -8.87 -15.70
C ILE A 35 -6.00 -7.69 -15.25
N TRP A 36 -5.27 -7.86 -14.14
CA TRP A 36 -4.36 -6.84 -13.63
C TRP A 36 -3.30 -6.46 -14.66
N ARG A 37 -2.68 -7.44 -15.33
CA ARG A 37 -1.66 -7.19 -16.36
C ARG A 37 -2.17 -6.33 -17.50
N GLN A 38 -3.41 -6.54 -17.94
CA GLN A 38 -4.03 -5.69 -18.98
C GLN A 38 -4.19 -4.23 -18.51
N VAL A 39 -4.64 -4.03 -17.26
CA VAL A 39 -4.78 -2.68 -16.69
C VAL A 39 -3.41 -2.04 -16.49
N TYR A 40 -2.46 -2.77 -15.92
CA TYR A 40 -1.14 -2.26 -15.57
C TYR A 40 -0.35 -1.82 -16.80
N ILE A 41 -0.32 -2.65 -17.85
CA ILE A 41 0.38 -2.32 -19.11
C ILE A 41 -0.27 -1.11 -19.79
N THR A 42 -1.61 -1.02 -19.80
CA THR A 42 -2.31 0.04 -20.55
C THR A 42 -2.35 1.39 -19.82
N LYS A 43 -2.33 1.40 -18.48
CA LYS A 43 -2.44 2.63 -17.69
C LYS A 43 -1.11 3.07 -17.08
N GLY A 44 -0.26 2.11 -16.71
CA GLY A 44 0.96 2.37 -15.96
C GLY A 44 0.74 2.70 -14.48
N PRO A 45 1.78 2.50 -13.64
CA PRO A 45 1.67 2.57 -12.19
C PRO A 45 1.26 3.95 -11.66
N THR A 46 1.74 5.03 -12.27
CA THR A 46 1.42 6.40 -11.83
C THR A 46 -0.06 6.71 -12.00
N VAL A 47 -0.67 6.40 -13.15
CA VAL A 47 -2.09 6.67 -13.40
C VAL A 47 -2.97 5.84 -12.47
N ILE A 48 -2.63 4.57 -12.26
CA ILE A 48 -3.33 3.68 -11.33
C ILE A 48 -3.29 4.27 -9.92
N GLY A 49 -2.10 4.58 -9.41
CA GLY A 49 -1.95 5.14 -8.08
C GLY A 49 -2.64 6.49 -7.90
N SER A 50 -2.55 7.39 -8.89
CA SER A 50 -3.24 8.68 -8.85
C SER A 50 -4.76 8.52 -8.83
N THR A 51 -5.30 7.57 -9.60
CA THR A 51 -6.75 7.27 -9.63
C THR A 51 -7.24 6.78 -8.27
N LEU A 52 -6.49 5.87 -7.64
CA LEU A 52 -6.82 5.34 -6.33
C LEU A 52 -6.73 6.42 -5.23
N LEU A 53 -5.63 7.18 -5.21
CA LEU A 53 -5.44 8.26 -4.24
C LEU A 53 -6.52 9.34 -4.38
N HIS A 54 -6.89 9.69 -5.62
CA HIS A 54 -8.00 10.61 -5.86
C HIS A 54 -9.32 10.09 -5.24
N GLY A 55 -9.64 8.81 -5.43
CA GLY A 55 -10.80 8.17 -4.82
C GLY A 55 -10.76 8.17 -3.28
N ILE A 56 -9.59 7.90 -2.69
CA ILE A 56 -9.40 7.92 -1.22
C ILE A 56 -9.59 9.34 -0.68
N TYR A 57 -8.96 10.34 -1.31
CA TYR A 57 -9.07 11.74 -0.90
C TYR A 57 -10.48 12.30 -1.08
N PHE A 58 -11.19 11.85 -2.13
CA PHE A 58 -12.59 12.20 -2.32
C PHE A 58 -13.47 11.66 -1.19
N LYS A 59 -13.26 10.40 -0.78
CA LYS A 59 -14.01 9.76 0.30
C LYS A 59 -13.66 10.31 1.69
N SER A 60 -12.45 10.83 1.88
CA SER A 60 -11.98 11.31 3.19
C SER A 60 -11.11 12.57 3.07
N LYS A 61 -11.73 13.72 3.36
CA LYS A 61 -11.01 15.00 3.48
C LYS A 61 -9.94 14.94 4.58
N LYS A 62 -10.17 14.20 5.67
CA LYS A 62 -9.19 14.03 6.75
C LYS A 62 -7.89 13.40 6.23
N ILE A 63 -7.98 12.33 5.45
CA ILE A 63 -6.80 11.64 4.88
C ILE A 63 -6.10 12.57 3.87
N LYS A 64 -6.87 13.29 3.05
CA LYS A 64 -6.34 14.30 2.15
C LYS A 64 -5.53 15.35 2.91
N ASP A 65 -6.12 15.97 3.93
CA ASP A 65 -5.47 17.02 4.72
C ASP A 65 -4.23 16.51 5.46
N GLN A 66 -4.26 15.30 6.02
CA GLN A 66 -3.09 14.67 6.64
C GLN A 66 -1.96 14.53 5.63
N PHE A 67 -2.23 14.00 4.44
CA PHE A 67 -1.23 13.86 3.37
C PHE A 67 -0.65 15.22 2.96
N PHE A 68 -1.49 16.25 2.82
CA PHE A 68 -1.02 17.61 2.51
C PHE A 68 -0.28 18.28 3.68
N ARG A 69 -0.40 17.82 4.91
CA ARG A 69 0.39 18.34 6.05
C ARG A 69 1.68 17.58 6.29
N CYS A 70 1.86 16.42 5.66
CA CYS A 70 3.09 15.64 5.77
C CYS A 70 4.31 16.50 5.39
N PRO A 71 5.41 16.45 6.18
CA PRO A 71 6.64 17.14 5.85
C PRO A 71 7.09 16.82 4.43
N PHE A 72 7.40 17.86 3.66
CA PHE A 72 7.84 17.71 2.28
C PHE A 72 9.25 17.10 2.25
N PRO A 73 9.47 15.93 1.61
CA PRO A 73 10.80 15.32 1.60
C PRO A 73 11.73 16.10 0.66
N GLN A 74 12.87 16.58 1.19
CA GLN A 74 13.83 17.43 0.49
C GLN A 74 14.45 16.82 -0.78
N ARG A 75 14.34 15.50 -0.94
CA ARG A 75 14.79 14.78 -2.15
C ARG A 75 13.95 15.05 -3.40
N PHE A 76 12.80 15.70 -3.27
CA PHE A 76 11.93 16.04 -4.40
C PHE A 76 12.05 17.53 -4.75
N PRO A 77 12.02 17.89 -6.05
CA PRO A 77 12.15 19.28 -6.48
C PRO A 77 10.90 20.11 -6.15
N ASN A 78 9.73 19.47 -6.07
CA ASN A 78 8.46 20.10 -5.73
C ASN A 78 7.45 19.06 -5.26
N ARG A 79 6.32 19.55 -4.74
CA ARG A 79 5.24 18.70 -4.21
C ARG A 79 4.58 17.84 -5.28
N ASP A 80 4.44 18.33 -6.50
CA ASP A 80 3.84 17.55 -7.59
C ASP A 80 4.70 16.34 -7.96
N SER A 81 6.01 16.50 -7.94
CA SER A 81 6.96 15.41 -8.18
C SER A 81 6.89 14.38 -7.06
N PHE A 82 6.79 14.81 -5.80
CA PHE A 82 6.54 13.91 -4.68
C PHE A 82 5.21 13.17 -4.82
N ASN A 83 4.13 13.87 -5.15
CA ASN A 83 2.79 13.29 -5.30
C ASN A 83 2.77 12.24 -6.43
N LYS A 84 3.42 12.52 -7.56
CA LYS A 84 3.57 11.57 -8.68
C LYS A 84 4.40 10.36 -8.28
N ALA A 85 5.49 10.56 -7.55
CA ALA A 85 6.33 9.46 -7.06
C ALA A 85 5.60 8.59 -6.04
N HIS A 86 4.85 9.19 -5.11
CA HIS A 86 4.03 8.46 -4.15
C HIS A 86 2.91 7.68 -4.85
N ALA A 87 2.23 8.29 -5.82
CA ALA A 87 1.25 7.58 -6.66
C ALA A 87 1.87 6.40 -7.41
N LYS A 88 3.03 6.60 -8.05
CA LYS A 88 3.77 5.52 -8.73
C LYS A 88 4.08 4.37 -7.76
N ALA A 89 4.59 4.68 -6.57
CA ALA A 89 4.91 3.69 -5.55
C ALA A 89 3.67 2.89 -5.09
N VAL A 90 2.50 3.51 -4.99
CA VAL A 90 1.23 2.81 -4.71
C VAL A 90 0.89 1.84 -5.84
N GLY A 91 1.00 2.26 -7.10
CA GLY A 91 0.76 1.39 -8.25
C GLY A 91 1.72 0.19 -8.29
N GLU A 92 3.02 0.42 -8.08
CA GLU A 92 4.05 -0.63 -8.03
C GLU A 92 3.89 -1.55 -6.82
N MET A 93 3.42 -1.04 -5.68
CA MET A 93 3.10 -1.86 -4.52
C MET A 93 1.99 -2.86 -4.83
N LEU A 94 0.92 -2.40 -5.50
CA LEU A 94 -0.19 -3.28 -5.90
C LEU A 94 0.26 -4.33 -6.92
N ASP A 95 1.11 -3.94 -7.87
CA ASP A 95 1.69 -4.85 -8.86
C ASP A 95 2.44 -6.00 -8.17
N LYS A 96 3.33 -5.67 -7.22
CA LYS A 96 4.04 -6.67 -6.42
C LYS A 96 3.11 -7.55 -5.59
N ILE A 97 2.04 -7.01 -5.02
CA ILE A 97 1.05 -7.81 -4.27
C ILE A 97 0.39 -8.83 -5.21
N VAL A 98 -0.04 -8.39 -6.40
CA VAL A 98 -0.70 -9.24 -7.39
C VAL A 98 0.25 -10.34 -7.90
N ASP A 99 1.52 -10.01 -8.12
CA ASP A 99 2.54 -10.98 -8.51
C ASP A 99 2.77 -12.06 -7.43
N ASN A 100 2.60 -11.72 -6.15
CA ASN A 100 2.88 -12.61 -5.02
C ASN A 100 1.61 -13.23 -4.39
N LEU A 101 0.46 -13.22 -5.08
CA LEU A 101 -0.80 -13.76 -4.54
C LEU A 101 -0.75 -15.25 -4.13
N GLU A 102 0.17 -16.03 -4.71
CA GLU A 102 0.40 -17.43 -4.32
C GLU A 102 1.09 -17.58 -2.95
N ASN A 103 1.83 -16.55 -2.52
CA ASN A 103 2.54 -16.52 -1.24
C ASN A 103 2.65 -15.08 -0.73
N LEU A 104 1.55 -14.53 -0.21
CA LEU A 104 1.53 -13.17 0.35
C LEU A 104 2.38 -13.02 1.60
N GLU A 105 2.69 -14.11 2.33
CA GLU A 105 3.57 -14.06 3.50
C GLU A 105 4.98 -13.60 3.13
N SER A 106 5.45 -13.91 1.92
CA SER A 106 6.73 -13.41 1.38
C SER A 106 6.79 -11.89 1.28
N MET A 107 5.63 -11.21 1.23
CA MET A 107 5.52 -9.75 1.15
C MET A 107 5.41 -9.06 2.51
N SER A 108 5.32 -9.82 3.61
CA SER A 108 5.09 -9.30 4.97
C SER A 108 6.08 -8.21 5.37
N GLY A 109 7.39 -8.44 5.21
CA GLY A 109 8.43 -7.45 5.54
C GLY A 109 8.34 -6.18 4.70
N TYR A 110 8.03 -6.32 3.40
CA TYR A 110 7.85 -5.18 2.50
C TYR A 110 6.66 -4.31 2.92
N LEU A 111 5.49 -4.93 3.14
CA LEU A 111 4.27 -4.22 3.55
C LEU A 111 4.43 -3.62 4.96
N PHE A 112 5.12 -4.32 5.86
CA PHE A 112 5.43 -3.80 7.19
C PHE A 112 6.27 -2.53 7.12
N SER A 113 7.32 -2.50 6.29
CA SER A 113 8.17 -1.30 6.13
C SER A 113 7.40 -0.08 5.61
N ILE A 114 6.42 -0.31 4.73
CA ILE A 114 5.51 0.73 4.24
C ILE A 114 4.61 1.21 5.37
N GLY A 115 4.06 0.29 6.18
CA GLY A 115 3.24 0.62 7.34
C GLY A 115 3.98 1.50 8.35
N VAL A 116 5.23 1.14 8.70
CA VAL A 116 6.10 1.93 9.59
C VAL A 116 6.32 3.34 9.04
N THR A 117 6.57 3.45 7.73
CA THR A 117 6.75 4.76 7.08
C THR A 117 5.51 5.64 7.24
N HIS A 118 4.30 5.09 7.05
CA HIS A 118 3.06 5.86 7.21
C HIS A 118 2.76 6.22 8.67
N ALA A 119 3.10 5.33 9.62
CA ALA A 119 2.92 5.60 11.05
C ALA A 119 3.78 6.77 11.53
N ASN A 120 5.01 6.89 11.04
CA ASN A 120 5.96 7.95 11.43
C ASN A 120 5.63 9.34 10.84
N VAL A 121 4.64 9.40 9.95
CA VAL A 121 4.22 10.63 9.26
C VAL A 121 2.89 11.16 9.84
N SER A 122 2.34 10.47 10.85
CA SER A 122 1.08 10.82 11.54
C SER A 122 1.25 11.88 12.61
#